data_AF-A0A3R7JKQ6-F1
#
_entry.id   AF-A0A3R7JKQ6-F1
#
_cell.length_a   1.000
_cell.length_b   1.000
_cell.length_c   1.000
_cell.angle_alpha   90.00
_cell.angle_beta   90.00
_cell.angle_gamma   90.00
#
_symmetry.space_group_name_H-M   'P 1'
#
loop_
_entity.id
_entity.type
_entity.pdbx_description
1 polymer ?
#
loop_
_entity_poly.entity_id
_entity_poly.type
_entity_poly.pdbx_seq_one_letter_code
_entity_poly.pdbx_strand_id
1 'polypeptide(L)'
;MDYREVDSTSEFVCRLEHGGDWRAQIEAFADEQGIDAGFFYGLGAVQDAELMFYDQDRTEYDSLTFDEPLEVAACMGNISHLDGKRFAHTHAVLSRPDGEAIAGHLNAGTVWAGELYVRGFDTELKREHDEPTDLDLWDI
;
A
#
# COMPACT_ATOMS: atom_id res chain seq x y z
N MET A 1 17.02 -0.39 15.89
CA MET A 1 16.45 -1.45 15.03
C MET A 1 15.56 -2.23 15.95
N ASP A 2 14.29 -1.90 15.88
CA ASP A 2 13.25 -2.53 16.64
C ASP A 2 12.63 -3.59 15.75
N TYR A 3 12.29 -4.73 16.35
CA TYR A 3 11.85 -5.89 15.59
C TYR A 3 10.88 -6.73 16.41
N ARG A 4 9.97 -7.39 15.72
CA ARG A 4 9.01 -8.32 16.29
C ARG A 4 8.95 -9.56 15.41
N GLU A 5 9.09 -10.73 16.02
CA GLU A 5 8.79 -12.01 15.37
C GLU A 5 7.27 -12.16 15.23
N VAL A 6 6.80 -12.65 14.08
CA VAL A 6 5.37 -12.80 13.78
C VAL A 6 5.10 -14.19 13.19
N ASP A 7 3.99 -14.78 13.59
CA ASP A 7 3.44 -15.99 12.98
C ASP A 7 2.44 -15.63 11.89
N SER A 8 2.35 -16.45 10.85
CA SER A 8 1.36 -16.26 9.76
C SER A 8 0.02 -16.90 10.12
N THR A 9 -1.09 -16.22 9.83
CA THR A 9 -2.45 -16.76 10.03
C THR A 9 -3.04 -17.32 8.75
N SER A 10 -2.86 -16.61 7.63
CA SER A 10 -3.54 -16.88 6.38
C SER A 10 -2.77 -16.35 5.18
N GLU A 11 -2.99 -16.96 4.01
CA GLU A 11 -2.42 -16.53 2.73
C GLU A 11 -3.51 -16.52 1.66
N PHE A 12 -3.50 -15.50 0.82
CA PHE A 12 -4.53 -15.26 -0.18
C PHE A 12 -3.91 -14.90 -1.53
N VAL A 13 -4.61 -15.28 -2.58
CA VAL A 13 -4.47 -14.68 -3.91
C VAL A 13 -5.74 -13.90 -4.21
N CYS A 14 -5.58 -12.64 -4.56
CA CYS A 14 -6.67 -11.70 -4.76
C CYS A 14 -6.64 -11.19 -6.20
N ARG A 15 -7.81 -11.00 -6.78
CA ARG A 15 -7.97 -10.22 -8.01
C ARG A 15 -8.78 -8.97 -7.69
N LEU A 16 -8.19 -7.82 -7.96
CA LEU A 16 -8.86 -6.54 -7.76
C LEU A 16 -9.98 -6.34 -8.78
N GLU A 17 -11.04 -5.65 -8.36
CA GLU A 17 -12.13 -5.24 -9.21
C GLU A 17 -11.72 -4.06 -10.09
N HIS A 18 -12.02 -4.17 -11.39
CA HIS A 18 -11.82 -3.10 -12.36
C HIS A 18 -12.67 -1.87 -12.00
N GLY A 19 -12.07 -0.68 -12.07
CA GLY A 19 -12.70 0.60 -11.78
C GLY A 19 -12.75 0.96 -10.29
N GLY A 20 -12.33 0.06 -9.39
CA GLY A 20 -12.13 0.37 -7.99
C GLY A 20 -10.75 1.00 -7.73
N ASP A 21 -10.59 1.65 -6.57
CA ASP A 21 -9.28 2.15 -6.14
C ASP A 21 -8.38 1.01 -5.65
N TRP A 22 -7.10 1.03 -6.03
CA TRP A 22 -6.14 -0.02 -5.71
C TRP A 22 -5.96 -0.20 -4.20
N ARG A 23 -5.72 0.89 -3.45
CA ARG A 23 -5.42 0.83 -2.02
C ARG A 23 -6.68 0.53 -1.21
N ALA A 24 -7.79 1.20 -1.51
CA ALA A 24 -9.04 1.03 -0.80
C ALA A 24 -9.59 -0.40 -0.88
N GLN A 25 -9.36 -1.10 -2.00
CA GLN A 25 -9.73 -2.51 -2.12
C GLN A 25 -8.90 -3.43 -1.21
N ILE A 26 -7.62 -3.11 -0.97
CA ILE A 26 -6.77 -3.85 -0.02
C ILE A 26 -7.27 -3.62 1.40
N GLU A 27 -7.59 -2.38 1.76
CA GLU A 27 -8.14 -2.03 3.08
C GLU A 27 -9.50 -2.71 3.32
N ALA A 28 -10.41 -2.68 2.34
CA ALA A 28 -11.70 -3.36 2.40
C ALA A 28 -11.56 -4.89 2.51
N PHE A 29 -10.62 -5.49 1.77
CA PHE A 29 -10.32 -6.91 1.87
C PHE A 29 -9.78 -7.28 3.26
N ALA A 30 -8.87 -6.46 3.80
CA ALA A 30 -8.35 -6.66 5.15
C ALA A 30 -9.46 -6.56 6.20
N ASP A 31 -10.42 -5.65 6.01
CA ASP A 31 -11.60 -5.54 6.86
C ASP A 31 -12.50 -6.77 6.80
N GLU A 32 -12.79 -7.26 5.60
CA GLU A 32 -13.63 -8.44 5.38
C GLU A 32 -13.02 -9.70 6.00
N GLN A 33 -11.71 -9.89 5.85
CA GLN A 33 -11.00 -11.08 6.32
C GLN A 33 -10.49 -10.97 7.77
N GLY A 34 -10.62 -9.80 8.40
CA GLY A 34 -10.13 -9.57 9.76
C GLY A 34 -8.59 -9.58 9.87
N ILE A 35 -7.87 -9.01 8.89
CA ILE A 35 -6.40 -8.99 8.86
C ILE A 35 -5.91 -7.72 9.56
N ASP A 36 -5.43 -7.84 10.80
CA ASP A 36 -4.95 -6.71 11.60
C ASP A 36 -3.47 -6.37 11.37
N ALA A 37 -2.71 -7.33 10.86
CA ALA A 37 -1.34 -7.15 10.42
C ALA A 37 -1.06 -8.07 9.23
N GLY A 38 -0.28 -7.60 8.27
CA GLY A 38 0.08 -8.42 7.12
C GLY A 38 0.99 -7.72 6.11
N PHE A 39 1.38 -8.46 5.10
CA PHE A 39 2.15 -7.96 3.96
C PHE A 39 1.53 -8.42 2.65
N PHE A 40 1.73 -7.64 1.60
CA PHE A 40 1.28 -7.97 0.27
C PHE A 40 2.30 -7.57 -0.79
N TYR A 41 2.23 -8.27 -1.92
CA TYR A 41 2.85 -7.87 -3.16
C TYR A 41 1.90 -8.17 -4.32
N GLY A 42 2.01 -7.42 -5.40
CA GLY A 42 1.16 -7.60 -6.56
C GLY A 42 1.62 -6.81 -7.77
N LEU A 43 0.86 -6.96 -8.84
CA LEU A 43 1.12 -6.38 -10.16
C LEU A 43 -0.19 -6.23 -10.93
N GLY A 44 -0.16 -5.50 -12.04
CA GLY A 44 -1.33 -5.27 -12.87
C GLY A 44 -1.21 -4.00 -13.69
N ALA A 45 -2.31 -3.27 -13.84
CA ALA A 45 -2.37 -1.98 -14.52
C ALA A 45 -3.43 -1.08 -13.89
N VAL A 46 -3.19 0.23 -13.96
CA VAL A 46 -4.11 1.29 -13.52
C VAL A 46 -4.40 2.24 -14.66
N GLN A 47 -5.55 2.92 -14.59
CA GLN A 47 -5.97 3.93 -15.57
C GLN A 47 -5.41 5.32 -15.23
N ASP A 48 -5.10 5.54 -13.96
CA ASP A 48 -4.52 6.74 -13.37
C ASP A 48 -3.80 6.34 -12.07
N ALA A 49 -2.95 7.23 -11.55
CA ALA A 49 -2.32 7.04 -10.25
C ALA A 49 -2.07 8.38 -9.53
N GLU A 50 -2.18 8.35 -8.21
CA GLU A 50 -1.67 9.39 -7.33
C GLU A 50 -0.56 8.81 -6.45
N LEU A 51 0.66 9.31 -6.65
CA LEU A 51 1.82 9.01 -5.82
C LEU A 51 2.07 10.16 -4.85
N MET A 52 2.62 9.84 -3.68
CA MET A 52 3.06 10.82 -2.69
C MET A 52 4.57 10.75 -2.51
N PHE A 53 5.20 11.92 -2.38
CA PHE A 53 6.59 12.06 -2.00
C PHE A 53 6.68 12.80 -0.68
N TYR A 54 7.37 12.22 0.30
CA TYR A 54 7.56 12.85 1.60
C TYR A 54 8.83 13.69 1.61
N ASP A 55 8.68 15.01 1.72
CA ASP A 55 9.79 15.95 1.88
C ASP A 55 10.30 15.89 3.33
N GLN A 56 11.54 15.42 3.50
CA GLN A 56 12.11 15.19 4.83
C GLN A 56 12.59 16.47 5.54
N ASP A 57 12.75 17.58 4.81
CA ASP A 57 13.13 18.87 5.41
C ASP A 57 11.88 19.62 5.91
N ARG A 58 10.78 19.53 5.14
CA ARG A 58 9.48 20.15 5.47
C ARG A 58 8.57 19.26 6.32
N THR A 59 8.85 17.96 6.36
CA THR A 59 8.01 16.91 6.96
C THR A 59 6.59 16.85 6.40
N GLU A 60 6.45 17.09 5.09
CA GLU A 60 5.16 17.16 4.41
C GLU A 60 5.13 16.25 3.16
N TYR A 61 3.94 15.76 2.82
CA TYR A 61 3.72 15.02 1.58
C TYR A 61 3.35 15.96 0.43
N ASP A 62 4.03 15.79 -0.70
CA ASP A 62 3.68 16.38 -1.98
C ASP A 62 3.03 15.32 -2.89
N SER A 63 1.89 15.67 -3.50
CA SER A 63 1.15 14.80 -4.41
C SER A 63 1.66 14.91 -5.84
N LEU A 64 1.76 13.76 -6.51
CA LEU A 64 2.15 13.57 -7.90
C LEU A 64 1.04 12.78 -8.60
N THR A 65 0.24 13.46 -9.41
CA THR A 65 -0.90 12.85 -10.12
C THR A 65 -0.55 12.53 -11.57
N PHE A 66 -0.92 11.33 -12.01
CA PHE A 66 -0.73 10.82 -13.35
C PHE A 66 -2.08 10.38 -13.93
N ASP A 67 -2.69 11.21 -14.77
CA ASP A 67 -3.93 10.91 -15.49
C ASP A 67 -3.60 10.21 -16.83
N GLU A 68 -2.95 9.04 -16.73
CA GLU A 68 -2.51 8.23 -17.85
C GLU A 68 -2.51 6.73 -17.48
N PRO A 69 -2.77 5.81 -18.44
CA PRO A 69 -2.70 4.38 -18.17
C PRO A 69 -1.27 3.94 -17.91
N LEU A 70 -1.08 3.16 -16.85
CA LEU A 70 0.22 2.71 -16.37
C LEU A 70 0.18 1.22 -16.03
N GLU A 71 1.22 0.49 -16.44
CA GLU A 71 1.45 -0.86 -15.92
C GLU A 71 1.97 -0.76 -14.48
N VAL A 72 1.37 -1.50 -13.55
CA VAL A 72 1.88 -1.70 -12.19
C VAL A 72 2.88 -2.85 -12.24
N ALA A 73 4.15 -2.51 -12.48
CA ALA A 73 5.24 -3.48 -12.58
C ALA A 73 5.52 -4.17 -11.25
N ALA A 74 5.35 -3.45 -10.14
CA ALA A 74 5.35 -3.99 -8.79
C ALA A 74 4.56 -3.08 -7.87
N CYS A 75 3.77 -3.67 -6.98
CA CYS A 75 3.12 -2.98 -5.87
C CYS A 75 3.36 -3.81 -4.61
N MET A 76 3.81 -3.18 -3.54
CA MET A 76 4.10 -3.86 -2.27
C MET A 76 3.70 -2.98 -1.10
N GLY A 77 3.38 -3.63 0.00
CA GLY A 77 3.02 -2.91 1.20
C GLY A 77 2.72 -3.81 2.37
N ASN A 78 2.19 -3.17 3.41
CA ASN A 78 1.77 -3.82 4.64
C ASN A 78 0.40 -3.33 5.06
N ILE A 79 -0.29 -4.18 5.81
CA ILE A 79 -1.54 -3.89 6.50
C ILE A 79 -1.21 -3.71 7.98
N SER A 80 -1.70 -2.62 8.56
CA SER A 80 -1.57 -2.27 9.98
C SER A 80 -2.72 -1.35 10.37
N HIS A 81 -2.77 -0.92 11.63
CA HIS A 81 -3.76 0.04 12.12
C HIS A 81 -3.18 1.46 12.15
N LEU A 82 -3.97 2.41 11.64
CA LEU A 82 -3.76 3.85 11.79
C LEU A 82 -5.09 4.48 12.21
N ASP A 83 -5.09 5.26 13.28
CA ASP A 83 -6.31 5.86 13.87
C ASP A 83 -7.46 4.84 14.11
N GLY A 84 -7.09 3.63 14.52
CA GLY A 84 -8.03 2.54 14.81
C GLY A 84 -8.71 1.91 13.58
N LYS A 85 -8.19 2.16 12.39
CA LYS A 85 -8.66 1.56 11.13
C LYS A 85 -7.54 0.79 10.46
N ARG A 86 -7.89 -0.27 9.72
CA ARG A 86 -6.95 -0.95 8.84
C ARG A 86 -6.49 -0.01 7.74
N PHE A 87 -5.18 0.04 7.55
CA PHE A 87 -4.49 0.95 6.67
C PHE A 87 -3.46 0.17 5.86
N ALA A 88 -3.48 0.37 4.55
CA ALA A 88 -2.53 -0.24 3.64
C ALA A 88 -1.43 0.77 3.26
N HIS A 89 -0.25 0.66 3.87
CA HIS A 89 0.91 1.44 3.45
C HIS A 89 1.47 0.84 2.17
N THR A 90 1.19 1.49 1.04
CA THR A 90 1.42 0.94 -0.29
C THR A 90 2.50 1.74 -1.04
N HIS A 91 3.43 1.04 -1.68
CA HIS A 91 4.37 1.63 -2.66
C HIS A 91 4.24 0.90 -3.98
N ALA A 92 4.45 1.62 -5.08
CA ALA A 92 4.37 1.06 -6.41
C ALA A 92 5.50 1.53 -7.32
N VAL A 93 5.86 0.66 -8.27
CA VAL A 93 6.62 0.99 -9.47
C VAL A 93 5.65 0.87 -10.65
N LEU A 94 5.47 1.98 -11.35
CA LEU A 94 4.57 2.11 -12.48
C LEU A 94 5.39 2.33 -13.76
N SER A 95 4.98 1.72 -14.86
CA SER A 95 5.62 1.87 -16.16
C SER A 95 4.70 2.59 -17.13
N ARG A 96 5.23 3.62 -17.77
CA ARG A 96 4.62 4.28 -18.92
C ARG A 96 4.65 3.38 -20.17
N PRO A 97 3.89 3.73 -21.22
CA PRO A 97 3.88 2.98 -22.49
C PRO A 97 5.24 2.85 -23.19
N ASP A 98 6.18 3.76 -22.91
CA ASP A 98 7.55 3.73 -23.45
C ASP A 98 8.56 2.99 -22.55
N GLY A 99 8.09 2.46 -21.42
CA GLY A 99 8.92 1.77 -20.43
C GLY A 99 9.58 2.69 -19.40
N GLU A 100 9.32 4.01 -19.42
CA GLU A 100 9.76 4.91 -18.35
C GLU A 100 9.10 4.52 -17.02
N ALA A 101 9.91 4.34 -15.99
CA ALA A 101 9.44 3.98 -14.66
C ALA A 101 9.24 5.22 -13.78
N ILE A 102 8.08 5.29 -13.13
CA ILE A 102 7.80 6.21 -12.03
C ILE A 102 7.50 5.37 -10.78
N ALA A 103 7.83 5.87 -9.59
CA ALA A 103 7.66 5.10 -8.36
C ALA A 103 7.45 6.01 -7.15
N GLY A 104 6.76 5.51 -6.14
CA GLY A 104 6.51 6.23 -4.90
C GLY A 104 5.51 5.55 -3.99
N HIS A 105 5.11 6.28 -2.94
CA HIS A 105 4.00 5.88 -2.07
C HIS A 105 2.69 6.01 -2.85
N LEU A 106 1.98 4.91 -3.07
CA LEU A 106 0.72 4.91 -3.83
C LEU A 106 -0.43 5.31 -2.90
N ASN A 107 -0.98 6.51 -3.11
CA ASN A 107 -2.15 6.98 -2.36
C ASN A 107 -3.46 6.46 -2.98
N ALA A 108 -3.56 6.49 -4.31
CA ALA A 108 -4.73 6.07 -5.06
C ALA A 108 -4.35 5.63 -6.49
N GLY A 109 -5.22 4.85 -7.11
CA GLY A 109 -5.13 4.53 -8.54
C GLY A 109 -6.28 3.65 -8.99
N THR A 110 -6.95 4.06 -10.08
CA THR A 110 -8.09 3.30 -10.61
C THR A 110 -7.62 2.01 -11.27
N VAL A 111 -8.00 0.86 -10.72
CA VAL A 111 -7.60 -0.46 -11.21
C VAL A 111 -8.15 -0.70 -12.61
N TRP A 112 -7.27 -1.00 -13.57
CA TRP A 112 -7.67 -1.68 -14.81
C TRP A 112 -7.67 -3.20 -14.61
N ALA A 113 -6.58 -3.73 -14.05
CA ALA A 113 -6.46 -5.12 -13.60
C ALA A 113 -5.45 -5.17 -12.45
N GLY A 114 -5.65 -6.03 -11.46
CA GLY A 114 -4.70 -6.19 -10.36
C GLY A 114 -4.76 -7.59 -9.77
N GLU A 115 -3.60 -8.17 -9.52
CA GLU A 115 -3.44 -9.46 -8.87
C GLU A 115 -2.49 -9.30 -7.69
N LEU A 116 -2.93 -9.71 -6.50
CA LEU A 116 -2.17 -9.59 -5.26
C LEU A 116 -1.97 -10.95 -4.62
N TYR A 117 -0.81 -11.14 -4.00
CA TYR A 117 -0.62 -12.08 -2.91
C TYR A 117 -0.67 -11.32 -1.59
N VAL A 118 -1.41 -11.85 -0.61
CA VAL A 118 -1.53 -11.26 0.72
C VAL A 118 -1.24 -12.32 1.77
N ARG A 119 -0.40 -12.00 2.75
CA ARG A 119 -0.13 -12.82 3.94
C ARG A 119 -0.54 -12.08 5.19
N GLY A 120 -1.47 -12.64 5.96
CA GLY A 120 -1.88 -12.15 7.27
C GLY A 120 -1.01 -12.72 8.40
N PHE A 121 -0.87 -11.97 9.48
CA PHE A 121 -0.10 -12.34 10.67
C PHE A 121 -0.99 -12.48 11.91
N ASP A 122 -0.57 -13.31 12.87
CA ASP A 122 -1.28 -13.52 14.15
C ASP A 122 -0.90 -12.45 15.17
N THR A 123 -1.09 -11.19 14.78
CA THR A 123 -0.75 -10.04 15.62
C THR A 123 -1.50 -8.80 15.14
N GLU A 124 -1.41 -7.75 15.94
CA GLU A 124 -1.87 -6.41 15.60
C GLU A 124 -0.65 -5.49 15.52
N LEU A 125 -0.51 -4.77 14.41
CA LEU A 125 0.50 -3.73 14.25
C LEU A 125 -0.20 -2.37 14.25
N LYS A 126 0.18 -1.50 15.17
CA LYS A 126 -0.33 -0.13 15.25
C LYS A 126 0.73 0.84 14.78
N ARG A 127 0.29 1.91 14.15
CA ARG A 127 1.14 3.04 13.83
C ARG A 127 0.95 4.14 14.87
N GLU A 128 2.05 4.70 15.33
CA GLU A 128 2.11 5.84 16.22
C GLU A 128 3.04 6.91 15.64
N HIS A 129 2.79 8.14 16.05
CA HIS A 129 3.57 9.29 15.63
C HIS A 129 5.01 9.19 16.11
N ASP A 130 5.96 9.23 15.18
CA ASP A 130 7.40 9.24 15.44
C ASP A 130 7.93 10.68 15.35
N GLU A 131 8.25 11.31 16.49
CA GLU A 131 8.71 12.72 16.54
C GLU A 131 9.90 13.02 15.61
N PRO A 132 10.92 12.14 15.46
CA PRO A 132 12.05 12.40 14.56
C PRO A 132 11.69 12.50 13.08
N THR A 133 10.70 11.73 12.62
CA THR A 133 10.33 11.67 11.20
C THR A 133 9.02 12.36 10.87
N ASP A 134 8.21 12.71 11.89
CA ASP A 134 6.87 13.28 11.76
C ASP A 134 5.93 12.37 10.92
N LEU A 135 6.23 11.06 10.89
CA LEU A 135 5.47 10.01 10.24
C LEU A 135 4.80 9.09 11.26
N ASP A 136 3.80 8.35 10.81
CA ASP A 136 3.20 7.26 11.58
C ASP A 136 3.94 5.94 11.31
N LEU A 137 4.81 5.54 12.23
CA LEU A 137 5.62 4.32 12.16
C LEU A 137 5.06 3.24 13.09
N TRP A 138 5.47 1.98 12.91
CA TRP A 138 5.01 0.92 13.80
C TRP A 138 5.52 1.11 15.24
N ASP A 139 4.63 0.96 16.22
CA ASP A 139 4.99 0.83 17.63
C ASP A 139 5.46 -0.60 17.93
N ILE A 140 6.77 -0.82 17.75
CA ILE A 140 7.45 -2.12 17.94
C ILE A 140 8.69 -2.00 18.80
#